data_AF-A0ABD2A363-F1
#
_entry.id   AF-A0ABD2A363-F1
#
_cell.length_a   1.000
_cell.length_b   1.000
_cell.length_c   1.000
_cell.angle_alpha   90.00
_cell.angle_beta   90.00
_cell.angle_gamma   90.00
#
_symmetry.space_group_name_H-M   'P 1'
#
loop_
_entity.id
_entity.type
_entity.pdbx_description
1 polymer ?
#
loop_
_entity_poly.entity_id
_entity_poly.type
_entity_poly.pdbx_seq_one_letter_code
_entity_poly.pdbx_strand_id
1 'polypeptide(L)'
;MRPAQNCYHHLLKIYIPEKTKQVMHAVINTINENKLWKYETFCLQVINTLLDHGICGSIVVHTILNLIESIDTDVYDIRLIIKILYEILDSYEWPETTDTISIIERFLNFYYITVINTDTNDKFSEQIKKGLEICLRNVIKHLSNYQLLIIIYHMCSWTMEKDMSDNIILAFGSILEYTACMHQATLYEKTLTPIIFPLLMEMIASNNKIISLLGNRVMQYLIDRKANRLNFATPKIFFDKIDFGLKLGNYYKEDKIFFKVHREILHDCLLKSILYHRASRINLETCYCTICIIAIEVPCGFIAAVLVCLIMNLQDLILKENEPHSIPNHHIHATVISIMSLLCWIHNAKVFYKYVNKIMMERAQWAPHLNPPIQSQYNFAIHHIFSYKPELFFIDWETRYGLWKRFRLQNQRNNNLKNDQ
;
A
#
# COMPACT_ATOMS: atom_id res chain seq x y z
N MET A 1 -15.09 36.29 34.17
CA MET A 1 -15.03 35.05 33.37
C MET A 1 -15.70 33.85 34.04
N ARG A 2 -15.33 33.45 35.27
CA ARG A 2 -15.94 32.29 35.97
C ARG A 2 -17.49 32.24 35.98
N PRO A 3 -18.24 33.35 36.16
CA PRO A 3 -19.71 33.30 36.15
C PRO A 3 -20.28 32.94 34.78
N ALA A 4 -19.74 33.53 33.71
CA ALA A 4 -20.17 33.27 32.34
C ALA A 4 -19.87 31.83 31.91
N GLN A 5 -18.71 31.30 32.31
CA GLN A 5 -18.35 29.90 32.07
C GLN A 5 -19.32 28.95 32.80
N ASN A 6 -19.65 29.22 34.06
CA ASN A 6 -20.61 28.41 34.80
C ASN A 6 -22.03 28.47 34.21
N CYS A 7 -22.48 29.65 33.77
CA CYS A 7 -23.76 29.80 33.07
C CYS A 7 -23.77 29.00 31.76
N TYR A 8 -22.69 29.05 30.99
CA TYR A 8 -22.55 28.27 29.75
C TYR A 8 -22.66 26.77 30.01
N HIS A 9 -21.92 26.23 30.99
CA HIS A 9 -22.01 24.80 31.36
C HIS A 9 -23.42 24.42 31.83
N HIS A 10 -24.09 25.29 32.58
CA HIS A 10 -25.45 25.04 33.05
C HIS A 10 -26.45 24.99 31.88
N LEU A 11 -26.35 25.93 30.94
CA LEU A 11 -27.18 25.95 29.73
C LEU A 11 -26.93 24.72 28.85
N LEU A 12 -25.67 24.32 28.67
CA LEU A 12 -25.34 23.12 27.91
C LEU A 12 -26.00 21.87 28.49
N LYS A 13 -25.95 21.68 29.82
CA LYS A 13 -26.61 20.54 30.48
C LYS A 13 -28.12 20.49 30.26
N ILE A 14 -28.78 21.65 30.15
CA ILE A 14 -30.23 21.74 29.96
C ILE A 14 -30.61 21.51 28.49
N TYR A 15 -29.89 22.14 27.55
CA TYR A 15 -30.34 22.20 26.15
C TYR A 15 -29.74 21.11 25.24
N ILE A 16 -28.57 20.54 25.56
CA ILE A 16 -27.96 19.49 24.71
C ILE A 16 -28.86 18.26 24.53
N PRO A 17 -29.53 17.72 25.58
CA PRO A 17 -30.36 16.52 25.44
C PRO A 17 -31.53 16.67 24.45
N GLU A 18 -32.11 17.87 24.34
CA GLU A 18 -33.29 18.11 23.50
C GLU A 18 -32.97 18.78 22.16
N LYS A 19 -31.90 19.58 22.09
CA LYS A 19 -31.64 20.51 20.97
C LYS A 19 -30.19 20.51 20.50
N THR A 20 -29.55 19.33 20.50
CA THR A 20 -28.12 19.15 20.19
C THR A 20 -27.66 19.88 18.93
N LYS A 21 -28.37 19.70 17.80
CA LYS A 21 -28.00 20.35 16.52
C LYS A 21 -28.17 21.87 16.55
N GLN A 22 -29.22 22.38 17.19
CA GLN A 22 -29.50 23.82 17.27
C GLN A 22 -28.45 24.53 18.13
N VAL A 23 -28.09 23.93 19.27
CA VAL A 23 -27.01 24.43 20.14
C VAL A 23 -25.68 24.44 19.38
N MET A 24 -25.38 23.35 18.66
CA MET A 24 -24.14 23.26 17.88
C MET A 24 -24.04 24.33 16.79
N HIS A 25 -25.09 24.49 15.98
CA HIS A 25 -25.14 25.51 14.94
C HIS A 25 -25.06 26.92 15.53
N ALA A 26 -25.76 27.20 16.64
CA ALA A 26 -25.69 28.50 17.29
C ALA A 26 -24.27 28.82 17.77
N VAL A 27 -23.58 27.85 18.38
CA VAL A 27 -22.20 28.04 18.86
C VAL A 27 -21.24 28.27 17.69
N ILE A 28 -21.27 27.43 16.64
CA ILE A 28 -20.38 27.61 15.48
C ILE A 28 -20.67 28.92 14.73
N ASN A 29 -21.94 29.25 14.52
CA ASN A 29 -22.30 30.51 13.86
C ASN A 29 -21.84 31.71 14.68
N THR A 30 -21.97 31.67 16.01
CA THR A 30 -21.46 32.73 16.89
C THR A 30 -19.94 32.86 16.81
N ILE A 31 -19.21 31.73 16.77
CA ILE A 31 -17.75 31.73 16.57
C ILE A 31 -17.40 32.35 15.22
N ASN A 32 -18.16 32.04 14.17
CA ASN A 32 -17.91 32.51 12.83
C ASN A 32 -18.23 34.00 12.64
N GLU A 33 -19.42 34.45 13.01
CA GLU A 33 -19.88 35.84 12.91
C GLU A 33 -18.93 36.80 13.64
N ASN A 34 -18.42 36.39 14.80
CA ASN A 34 -17.52 37.20 15.61
C ASN A 34 -16.03 36.97 15.29
N LYS A 35 -15.70 36.20 14.24
CA LYS A 35 -14.34 35.83 13.84
C LYS A 35 -13.47 35.33 15.01
N LEU A 36 -14.07 34.57 15.92
CA LEU A 36 -13.39 34.07 17.13
C LEU A 36 -12.35 33.00 16.82
N TRP A 37 -12.32 32.46 15.59
CA TRP A 37 -11.31 31.53 15.08
C TRP A 37 -9.87 32.02 15.28
N LYS A 38 -9.66 33.33 15.41
CA LYS A 38 -8.34 33.94 15.75
C LYS A 38 -7.83 33.56 17.14
N TYR A 39 -8.73 33.16 18.04
CA TYR A 39 -8.44 32.73 19.40
C TYR A 39 -8.57 31.21 19.51
N GLU A 40 -7.61 30.50 18.91
CA GLU A 40 -7.61 29.03 18.78
C GLU A 40 -7.90 28.31 20.10
N THR A 41 -7.21 28.69 21.18
CA THR A 41 -7.38 28.07 22.50
C THR A 41 -8.79 28.24 23.06
N PHE A 42 -9.42 29.39 22.80
CA PHE A 42 -10.79 29.66 23.23
C PHE A 42 -11.79 28.82 22.42
N CYS A 43 -11.64 28.76 21.09
CA CYS A 43 -12.49 27.94 20.22
C CYS A 43 -12.39 26.46 20.58
N LEU A 44 -11.18 25.95 20.80
CA LEU A 44 -10.97 24.56 21.20
C LEU A 44 -11.58 24.27 22.56
N GLN A 45 -11.45 25.17 23.54
CA GLN A 45 -12.11 25.01 24.84
C GLN A 45 -13.64 24.95 24.69
N VAL A 46 -14.23 25.83 23.90
CA VAL A 46 -15.69 25.85 23.67
C VAL A 46 -16.14 24.56 22.99
N ILE A 47 -15.44 24.12 21.94
CA ILE A 47 -15.81 22.90 21.21
C ILE A 47 -15.59 21.65 22.07
N ASN A 48 -14.48 21.55 22.79
CA ASN A 48 -14.22 20.42 23.68
C ASN A 48 -15.26 20.35 24.80
N THR A 49 -15.68 21.49 25.36
CA THR A 49 -16.79 21.47 26.33
C THR A 49 -18.10 20.95 25.74
N LEU A 50 -18.39 21.16 24.45
CA LEU A 50 -19.56 20.57 23.81
C LEU A 50 -19.43 19.05 23.71
N LEU A 51 -18.25 18.56 23.31
CA LEU A 51 -17.94 17.13 23.24
C LEU A 51 -18.06 16.47 24.62
N ASP A 52 -17.53 17.10 25.67
CA ASP A 52 -17.60 16.63 27.06
C ASP A 52 -19.04 16.52 27.59
N HIS A 53 -19.95 17.33 27.05
CA HIS A 53 -21.38 17.29 27.42
C HIS A 53 -22.20 16.35 26.51
N GLY A 54 -21.55 15.53 25.68
CA GLY A 54 -22.17 14.45 24.92
C GLY A 54 -22.60 14.81 23.51
N ILE A 55 -22.16 15.95 22.95
CA ILE A 55 -22.33 16.20 21.52
C ILE A 55 -21.40 15.27 20.74
N CYS A 56 -21.95 14.51 19.80
CA CYS A 56 -21.16 13.62 18.96
C CYS A 56 -20.19 14.42 18.06
N GLY A 57 -18.92 14.00 18.02
CA GLY A 57 -17.90 14.61 17.17
C GLY A 57 -18.29 14.66 15.68
N SER A 58 -19.16 13.74 15.23
CA SER A 58 -19.70 13.74 13.87
C SER A 58 -20.45 15.02 13.51
N ILE A 59 -21.29 15.51 14.42
CA ILE A 59 -22.09 16.72 14.21
C ILE A 59 -21.17 17.93 14.15
N VAL A 60 -20.15 17.97 15.01
CA VAL A 60 -19.15 19.04 15.04
C VAL A 60 -18.42 19.11 13.71
N VAL A 61 -17.84 18.00 13.25
CA VAL A 61 -17.09 17.95 11.99
C VAL A 61 -17.99 18.28 10.79
N HIS A 62 -19.20 17.74 10.72
CA HIS A 62 -20.14 18.08 9.65
C HIS A 62 -20.46 19.58 9.58
N THR A 63 -20.61 20.22 10.74
CA THR A 63 -20.92 21.64 10.80
C THR A 63 -19.73 22.50 10.40
N ILE A 64 -18.51 22.11 10.82
CA ILE A 64 -17.28 22.79 10.42
C ILE A 64 -17.01 22.62 8.91
N LEU A 65 -17.26 21.42 8.35
CA LEU A 65 -17.13 21.19 6.91
C LEU A 65 -18.12 22.03 6.09
N ASN A 66 -19.40 22.10 6.51
CA ASN A 66 -20.39 23.00 5.90
C ASN A 66 -19.89 24.45 5.90
N LEU A 67 -19.24 24.87 6.98
CA LEU A 67 -18.71 26.22 7.10
C LEU A 67 -17.58 26.45 6.09
N ILE A 68 -16.61 25.54 5.98
CA ILE A 68 -15.51 25.63 5.01
C ILE A 68 -16.06 25.68 3.58
N GLU A 69 -17.06 24.86 3.25
CA GLU A 69 -17.72 24.84 1.94
C GLU A 69 -18.44 26.17 1.62
N SER A 70 -18.93 26.88 2.63
CA SER A 70 -19.70 28.12 2.48
C SER A 70 -18.87 29.41 2.44
N ILE A 71 -17.58 29.36 2.77
CA ILE A 71 -16.74 30.57 2.85
C ILE A 71 -16.21 30.94 1.47
N ASP A 72 -16.73 32.05 0.93
CA ASP A 72 -16.43 32.48 -0.44
C ASP A 72 -15.15 33.33 -0.61
N THR A 73 -14.50 33.84 0.45
CA THR A 73 -13.50 34.93 0.23
C THR A 73 -12.28 35.04 1.15
N ASP A 74 -12.31 34.68 2.44
CA ASP A 74 -11.14 34.93 3.32
C ASP A 74 -10.29 33.66 3.55
N VAL A 75 -9.19 33.57 2.80
CA VAL A 75 -8.15 32.52 2.90
C VAL A 75 -7.64 32.37 4.35
N TYR A 76 -7.50 33.47 5.07
CA TYR A 76 -6.94 33.46 6.42
C TYR A 76 -7.89 32.79 7.41
N ASP A 77 -9.18 33.11 7.33
CA ASP A 77 -10.20 32.55 8.22
C ASP A 77 -10.35 31.03 7.97
N ILE A 78 -10.32 30.58 6.71
CA ILE A 78 -10.35 29.14 6.38
C ILE A 78 -9.17 28.40 6.98
N ARG A 79 -7.96 28.97 6.91
CA ARG A 79 -6.76 28.34 7.47
C ARG A 79 -6.88 28.13 8.98
N LEU A 80 -7.46 29.08 9.70
CA LEU A 80 -7.71 28.97 11.13
C LEU A 80 -8.78 27.91 11.44
N ILE A 81 -9.86 27.87 10.64
CA ILE A 81 -10.91 26.85 10.77
C ILE A 81 -10.34 25.44 10.53
N ILE A 82 -9.54 25.25 9.49
CA ILE A 82 -8.86 23.98 9.20
C ILE A 82 -7.92 23.59 10.35
N LYS A 83 -7.22 24.55 10.95
CA LYS A 83 -6.35 24.26 12.10
C LYS A 83 -7.16 23.78 13.30
N ILE A 84 -8.31 24.39 13.59
CA ILE A 84 -9.19 23.93 14.66
C ILE A 84 -9.79 22.56 14.34
N LEU A 85 -10.19 22.33 13.08
CA LEU A 85 -10.62 21.02 12.61
C LEU A 85 -9.53 19.97 12.85
N TYR A 86 -8.28 20.25 12.48
CA TYR A 86 -7.14 19.36 12.71
C TYR A 86 -7.00 18.94 14.18
N GLU A 87 -7.08 19.89 15.12
CA GLU A 87 -6.95 19.64 16.56
C GLU A 87 -8.14 18.82 17.11
N ILE A 88 -9.36 19.07 16.61
CA ILE A 88 -10.54 18.25 16.96
C ILE A 88 -10.38 16.82 16.46
N LEU A 89 -9.90 16.65 15.22
CA LEU A 89 -9.65 15.33 14.63
C LEU A 89 -8.55 14.56 15.38
N ASP A 90 -7.62 15.25 16.03
CA ASP A 90 -6.55 14.63 16.83
C ASP A 90 -7.01 14.21 18.24
N SER A 91 -7.82 15.05 18.87
CA SER A 91 -8.18 14.92 20.29
C SER A 91 -9.41 14.04 20.52
N TYR A 92 -10.28 13.91 19.52
CA TYR A 92 -11.50 13.12 19.65
C TYR A 92 -11.24 11.63 19.40
N GLU A 93 -11.70 10.78 20.32
CA GLU A 93 -11.69 9.33 20.13
C GLU A 93 -12.79 8.94 19.13
N TRP A 94 -12.40 8.43 17.97
CA TRP A 94 -13.31 8.07 16.88
C TRP A 94 -13.90 6.67 17.08
N PRO A 95 -15.19 6.54 17.45
CA PRO A 95 -15.77 5.23 17.70
C PRO A 95 -16.03 4.49 16.38
N GLU A 96 -16.08 3.15 16.44
CA GLU A 96 -16.43 2.29 15.31
C GLU A 96 -17.95 2.29 15.05
N THR A 97 -18.50 3.46 14.71
CA THR A 97 -19.93 3.64 14.43
C THR A 97 -20.16 4.04 12.97
N THR A 98 -21.40 3.87 12.52
CA THR A 98 -21.87 4.34 11.19
C THR A 98 -21.69 5.84 11.01
N ASP A 99 -21.79 6.61 12.10
CA ASP A 99 -21.60 8.06 12.08
C ASP A 99 -20.16 8.42 11.72
N THR A 100 -19.17 7.73 12.30
CA THR A 100 -17.76 7.93 11.96
C THR A 100 -17.49 7.61 10.49
N ILE A 101 -18.09 6.54 9.96
CA ILE A 101 -17.97 6.19 8.54
C ILE A 101 -18.56 7.30 7.66
N SER A 102 -19.74 7.82 8.01
CA SER A 102 -20.37 8.91 7.26
C SER A 102 -19.52 10.18 7.22
N ILE A 103 -18.82 10.51 8.32
CA ILE A 103 -17.85 11.61 8.34
C ILE A 103 -16.70 11.32 7.39
N ILE A 104 -16.10 10.12 7.47
CA ILE A 104 -14.96 9.75 6.62
C ILE A 104 -15.36 9.88 5.16
N GLU A 105 -16.48 9.29 4.74
CA GLU A 105 -16.98 9.37 3.37
C GLU A 105 -17.22 10.82 2.94
N ARG A 106 -17.84 11.63 3.80
CA ARG A 106 -18.03 13.06 3.51
C ARG A 106 -16.71 13.81 3.37
N PHE A 107 -15.77 13.58 4.27
CA PHE A 107 -14.46 14.24 4.27
C PHE A 107 -13.66 13.86 3.02
N LEU A 108 -13.68 12.57 2.66
CA LEU A 108 -13.08 12.06 1.45
C LEU A 108 -13.74 12.69 0.22
N ASN A 109 -15.08 12.75 0.16
CA ASN A 109 -15.81 13.37 -0.96
C ASN A 109 -15.47 14.86 -1.09
N PHE A 110 -15.37 15.57 0.02
CA PHE A 110 -14.97 16.98 0.00
C PHE A 110 -13.54 17.14 -0.51
N TYR A 111 -12.62 16.27 -0.07
CA TYR A 111 -11.25 16.23 -0.59
C TYR A 111 -11.21 15.90 -2.09
N TYR A 112 -11.98 14.92 -2.55
CA TYR A 112 -12.09 14.52 -3.95
C TYR A 112 -12.54 15.68 -4.85
N ILE A 113 -13.66 16.34 -4.49
CA ILE A 113 -14.17 17.51 -5.21
C ILE A 113 -13.12 18.62 -5.25
N THR A 114 -12.47 18.89 -4.11
CA THR A 114 -11.42 19.91 -4.04
C THR A 114 -10.27 19.56 -4.99
N VAL A 115 -9.76 18.34 -4.96
CA VAL A 115 -8.61 17.91 -5.79
C VAL A 115 -8.93 18.01 -7.29
N ILE A 116 -10.13 17.62 -7.71
CA ILE A 116 -10.53 17.64 -9.12
C ILE A 116 -10.74 19.06 -9.63
N ASN A 117 -11.36 19.91 -8.81
CA ASN A 117 -11.67 21.29 -9.20
C ASN A 117 -10.49 22.25 -9.00
N THR A 118 -9.38 21.80 -8.41
CA THR A 118 -8.21 22.67 -8.21
C THR A 118 -7.51 22.92 -9.55
N ASP A 119 -7.77 24.08 -10.14
CA ASP A 119 -6.94 24.60 -11.22
C ASP A 119 -5.56 25.00 -10.70
N THR A 120 -4.50 24.77 -11.49
CA THR A 120 -3.10 25.03 -11.09
C THR A 120 -2.81 26.49 -10.70
N ASN A 121 -3.71 27.42 -11.05
CA ASN A 121 -3.56 28.84 -10.77
C ASN A 121 -4.37 29.32 -9.55
N ASP A 122 -5.25 28.47 -9.00
CA ASP A 122 -6.06 28.85 -7.84
C ASP A 122 -5.34 28.54 -6.52
N LYS A 123 -4.70 29.57 -5.97
CA LYS A 123 -4.01 29.50 -4.67
C LYS A 123 -4.97 29.22 -3.51
N PHE A 124 -6.27 29.53 -3.65
CA PHE A 124 -7.26 29.31 -2.62
C PHE A 124 -7.57 27.81 -2.48
N SER A 125 -7.99 27.17 -3.57
CA SER A 125 -8.29 25.73 -3.59
C SER A 125 -7.09 24.86 -3.22
N GLU A 126 -5.88 25.24 -3.64
CA GLU A 126 -4.65 24.50 -3.28
C GLU A 126 -4.34 24.56 -1.77
N GLN A 127 -4.69 25.66 -1.08
CA GLN A 127 -4.54 25.73 0.38
C GLN A 127 -5.58 24.87 1.11
N ILE A 128 -6.83 24.89 0.66
CA ILE A 128 -7.89 24.03 1.20
C ILE A 128 -7.49 22.57 1.03
N LYS A 129 -7.08 22.17 -0.19
CA LYS A 129 -6.59 20.83 -0.49
C LYS A 129 -5.49 20.38 0.47
N LYS A 130 -4.45 21.20 0.68
CA LYS A 130 -3.36 20.87 1.63
C LYS A 130 -3.85 20.76 3.07
N GLY A 131 -4.73 21.67 3.48
CA GLY A 131 -5.33 21.65 4.80
C GLY A 131 -6.16 20.39 5.05
N LEU A 132 -6.98 20.00 4.09
CA LEU A 132 -7.77 18.76 4.11
C LEU A 132 -6.88 17.51 4.09
N GLU A 133 -5.81 17.49 3.30
CA GLU A 133 -4.84 16.38 3.30
C GLU A 133 -4.22 16.17 4.68
N ILE A 134 -3.81 17.26 5.34
CA ILE A 134 -3.24 17.20 6.70
C ILE A 134 -4.29 16.70 7.69
N CYS A 135 -5.53 17.18 7.60
CA CYS A 135 -6.64 16.71 8.44
C CYS A 135 -6.94 15.22 8.24
N LEU A 136 -6.99 14.73 7.00
CA LEU A 136 -7.19 13.32 6.67
C LEU A 136 -6.07 12.46 7.27
N ARG A 137 -4.81 12.85 7.06
CA ARG A 137 -3.67 12.15 7.68
C ARG A 137 -3.77 12.11 9.20
N ASN A 138 -4.31 13.16 9.80
CA ASN A 138 -4.44 13.20 11.24
C ASN A 138 -5.53 12.24 11.74
N VAL A 139 -6.71 12.26 11.12
CA VAL A 139 -7.81 11.37 11.52
C VAL A 139 -7.43 9.90 11.33
N ILE A 140 -6.71 9.57 10.24
CA ILE A 140 -6.26 8.21 9.91
C ILE A 140 -5.50 7.53 11.07
N LYS A 141 -4.75 8.28 11.87
CA LYS A 141 -3.98 7.72 13.02
C LYS A 141 -4.87 7.11 14.09
N HIS A 142 -6.12 7.56 14.16
CA HIS A 142 -7.08 7.22 15.21
C HIS A 142 -8.18 6.27 14.73
N LEU A 143 -8.13 5.85 13.46
CA LEU A 143 -9.14 4.96 12.88
C LEU A 143 -8.83 3.48 13.08
N SER A 144 -9.90 2.69 13.18
CA SER A 144 -9.82 1.23 13.17
C SER A 144 -9.41 0.68 11.80
N ASN A 145 -8.88 -0.55 11.77
CA ASN A 145 -8.55 -1.23 10.51
C ASN A 145 -9.74 -1.28 9.53
N TYR A 146 -10.97 -1.50 10.01
CA TYR A 146 -12.15 -1.53 9.14
C TYR A 146 -12.41 -0.18 8.47
N GLN A 147 -12.31 0.91 9.22
CA GLN A 147 -12.46 2.28 8.69
C GLN A 147 -11.33 2.65 7.73
N LEU A 148 -10.10 2.20 7.99
CA LEU A 148 -8.97 2.38 7.06
C LEU A 148 -9.22 1.68 5.72
N LEU A 149 -9.84 0.50 5.71
CA LEU A 149 -10.19 -0.21 4.48
C LEU A 149 -11.23 0.54 3.63
N ILE A 150 -12.13 1.30 4.25
CA ILE A 150 -13.08 2.18 3.54
C ILE A 150 -12.32 3.29 2.80
N ILE A 151 -11.37 3.94 3.47
CA ILE A 151 -10.51 4.96 2.84
C ILE A 151 -9.70 4.36 1.68
N ILE A 152 -9.10 3.18 1.90
CA ILE A 152 -8.33 2.47 0.86
C ILE A 152 -9.21 2.19 -0.36
N TYR A 153 -10.43 1.69 -0.15
CA TYR A 153 -11.38 1.42 -1.23
C TYR A 153 -11.68 2.68 -2.07
N HIS A 154 -12.08 3.78 -1.43
CA HIS A 154 -12.39 5.03 -2.14
C HIS A 154 -11.19 5.57 -2.91
N MET A 155 -10.03 5.65 -2.25
CA MET A 155 -8.82 6.18 -2.87
C MET A 155 -8.34 5.30 -4.04
N CYS A 156 -8.38 3.97 -3.90
CA CYS A 156 -8.10 3.07 -5.02
C CYS A 156 -9.09 3.28 -6.18
N SER A 157 -10.38 3.42 -5.89
CA SER A 157 -11.41 3.61 -6.91
C SER A 157 -11.17 4.90 -7.69
N TRP A 158 -10.92 6.01 -7.00
CA TRP A 158 -10.67 7.31 -7.62
C TRP A 158 -9.38 7.34 -8.43
N THR A 159 -8.32 6.65 -7.98
CA THR A 159 -7.08 6.54 -8.78
C THR A 159 -7.25 5.78 -10.09
N MET A 160 -8.30 4.96 -10.19
CA MET A 160 -8.60 4.12 -11.37
C MET A 160 -9.65 4.74 -12.29
N GLU A 161 -10.20 5.90 -11.95
CA GLU A 161 -11.15 6.60 -12.82
C GLU A 161 -10.47 7.07 -14.12
N LYS A 162 -11.30 7.20 -15.17
CA LYS A 162 -10.83 7.64 -16.48
C LYS A 162 -10.42 9.11 -16.44
N ASP A 163 -9.48 9.48 -17.30
CA ASP A 163 -9.04 10.86 -17.52
C ASP A 163 -8.40 11.54 -16.29
N MET A 164 -7.96 10.76 -15.30
CA MET A 164 -7.21 11.27 -14.16
C MET A 164 -5.78 11.68 -14.56
N SER A 165 -5.41 12.92 -14.26
CA SER A 165 -4.03 13.41 -14.46
C SER A 165 -3.06 12.81 -13.44
N ASP A 166 -1.78 12.71 -13.81
CA ASP A 166 -0.72 12.21 -12.93
C ASP A 166 -0.66 12.97 -11.59
N ASN A 167 -0.93 14.28 -11.58
CA ASN A 167 -0.95 15.09 -10.36
C ASN A 167 -2.09 14.71 -9.41
N ILE A 168 -3.28 14.42 -9.96
CA ILE A 168 -4.44 13.97 -9.17
C ILE A 168 -4.18 12.58 -8.60
N ILE A 169 -3.64 11.66 -9.41
CA ILE A 169 -3.26 10.31 -8.98
C ILE A 169 -2.25 10.37 -7.84
N LEU A 170 -1.25 11.26 -7.93
CA LEU A 170 -0.25 11.44 -6.87
C LEU A 170 -0.85 12.01 -5.59
N ALA A 171 -1.82 12.93 -5.67
CA ALA A 171 -2.51 13.46 -4.50
C ALA A 171 -3.27 12.37 -3.73
N PHE A 172 -4.11 11.60 -4.43
CA PHE A 172 -4.81 10.44 -3.85
C PHE A 172 -3.83 9.36 -3.37
N GLY A 173 -2.81 9.07 -4.18
CA GLY A 173 -1.79 8.06 -3.87
C GLY A 173 -1.02 8.35 -2.58
N SER A 174 -0.76 9.62 -2.28
CA SER A 174 -0.05 10.03 -1.06
C SER A 174 -0.85 9.76 0.22
N ILE A 175 -2.18 9.91 0.17
CA ILE A 175 -3.07 9.54 1.28
C ILE A 175 -3.23 8.03 1.32
N LEU A 176 -3.52 7.40 0.17
CA LEU A 176 -3.70 5.96 0.06
C LEU A 176 -2.53 5.16 0.62
N GLU A 177 -1.30 5.54 0.26
CA GLU A 177 -0.10 4.87 0.76
C GLU A 177 0.05 5.03 2.28
N TYR A 178 -0.27 6.22 2.81
CA TYR A 178 -0.22 6.47 4.24
C TYR A 178 -1.29 5.67 5.00
N THR A 179 -2.52 5.62 4.50
CA THR A 179 -3.60 4.80 5.05
C THR A 179 -3.21 3.32 5.08
N ALA A 180 -2.64 2.81 3.98
CA ALA A 180 -2.17 1.44 3.90
C ALA A 180 -1.03 1.14 4.89
N CYS A 181 -0.13 2.10 5.10
CA CYS A 181 0.95 2.00 6.09
C CYS A 181 0.44 1.96 7.54
N MET A 182 -0.64 2.68 7.85
CA MET A 182 -1.26 2.67 9.19
C MET A 182 -2.11 1.42 9.44
N HIS A 183 -2.59 0.77 8.38
CA HIS A 183 -3.38 -0.45 8.50
C HIS A 183 -2.52 -1.62 9.01
N GLN A 184 -2.99 -2.31 10.05
CA GLN A 184 -2.31 -3.49 10.59
C GLN A 184 -2.81 -4.77 9.92
N ALA A 185 -1.95 -5.40 9.12
CA ALA A 185 -2.24 -6.66 8.43
C ALA A 185 -2.58 -7.79 9.42
N THR A 186 -3.81 -8.30 9.36
CA THR A 186 -4.26 -9.49 10.09
C THR A 186 -4.36 -10.67 9.12
N LEU A 187 -5.52 -11.31 8.95
CA LEU A 187 -5.76 -12.31 7.92
C LEU A 187 -5.91 -11.64 6.55
N TYR A 188 -5.30 -12.21 5.51
CA TYR A 188 -5.36 -11.58 4.19
C TYR A 188 -6.76 -11.50 3.61
N GLU A 189 -7.64 -12.46 3.89
CA GLU A 189 -9.05 -12.37 3.46
C GLU A 189 -9.82 -11.19 4.09
N LYS A 190 -9.40 -10.74 5.28
CA LYS A 190 -10.02 -9.60 5.98
C LYS A 190 -9.47 -8.26 5.48
N THR A 191 -8.18 -8.21 5.16
CA THR A 191 -7.51 -7.01 4.64
C THR A 191 -7.75 -6.82 3.15
N LEU A 192 -7.55 -7.88 2.37
CA LEU A 192 -7.73 -7.92 0.91
C LEU A 192 -9.13 -8.46 0.61
N THR A 193 -10.14 -7.67 0.97
CA THR A 193 -11.55 -8.04 0.80
C THR A 193 -11.88 -8.32 -0.67
N PRO A 194 -13.01 -9.00 -0.98
CA PRO A 194 -13.43 -9.29 -2.35
C PRO A 194 -13.60 -8.06 -3.25
N ILE A 195 -13.67 -6.86 -2.67
CA ILE A 195 -13.76 -5.58 -3.39
C ILE A 195 -12.37 -4.95 -3.56
N ILE A 196 -11.56 -4.93 -2.49
CA ILE A 196 -10.24 -4.28 -2.50
C ILE A 196 -9.23 -5.08 -3.31
N PHE A 197 -9.25 -6.41 -3.21
CA PHE A 197 -8.25 -7.24 -3.88
C PHE A 197 -8.30 -7.11 -5.41
N PRO A 198 -9.45 -7.27 -6.09
CA PRO A 198 -9.51 -7.09 -7.54
C PRO A 198 -9.08 -5.68 -7.97
N LEU A 199 -9.49 -4.65 -7.23
CA LEU A 199 -9.14 -3.27 -7.53
C LEU A 199 -7.62 -3.03 -7.44
N LEU A 200 -6.95 -3.56 -6.40
CA LEU A 200 -5.50 -3.52 -6.29
C LEU A 200 -4.80 -4.31 -7.40
N MET A 201 -5.36 -5.45 -7.80
CA MET A 201 -4.83 -6.25 -8.92
C MET A 201 -4.95 -5.51 -10.25
N GLU A 202 -6.05 -4.77 -10.48
CA GLU A 202 -6.22 -3.89 -11.64
C GLU A 202 -5.23 -2.72 -11.62
N MET A 203 -5.03 -2.08 -10.47
CA MET A 203 -4.01 -1.04 -10.31
C MET A 203 -2.62 -1.58 -10.66
N ILE A 204 -2.23 -2.73 -10.10
CA ILE A 204 -0.93 -3.38 -10.38
C ILE A 204 -0.77 -3.69 -11.87
N ALA A 205 -1.81 -4.20 -12.53
CA ALA A 205 -1.79 -4.54 -13.95
C ALA A 205 -1.94 -3.34 -14.89
N SER A 206 -2.15 -2.14 -14.38
CA SER A 206 -2.35 -0.92 -15.19
C SER A 206 -1.15 -0.65 -16.10
N ASN A 207 -1.43 -0.19 -17.32
CA ASN A 207 -0.41 0.30 -18.25
C ASN A 207 0.10 1.70 -17.88
N ASN A 208 -0.52 2.39 -16.91
CA ASN A 208 0.00 3.63 -16.34
C ASN A 208 1.04 3.29 -15.26
N LYS A 209 2.27 3.79 -15.44
CA LYS A 209 3.41 3.55 -14.55
C LYS A 209 3.17 4.01 -13.11
N ILE A 210 2.46 5.11 -12.89
CA ILE A 210 2.20 5.68 -11.57
C ILE A 210 1.18 4.82 -10.83
N ILE A 211 0.10 4.44 -11.52
CA ILE A 211 -0.95 3.58 -10.96
C ILE A 211 -0.37 2.20 -10.60
N SER A 212 0.39 1.58 -11.50
CA SER A 212 1.03 0.28 -11.26
C SER A 212 2.02 0.34 -10.09
N LEU A 213 2.82 1.41 -10.00
CA LEU A 213 3.74 1.63 -8.88
C LEU A 213 2.98 1.75 -7.55
N LEU A 214 1.92 2.57 -7.52
CA LEU A 214 1.09 2.81 -6.35
C LEU A 214 0.40 1.52 -5.89
N GLY A 215 -0.23 0.77 -6.80
CA GLY A 215 -0.89 -0.50 -6.50
C GLY A 215 0.07 -1.51 -5.86
N ASN A 216 1.30 -1.62 -6.36
CA ASN A 216 2.30 -2.48 -5.75
C ASN A 216 2.70 -2.01 -4.33
N ARG A 217 2.93 -0.70 -4.13
CA ARG A 217 3.30 -0.15 -2.81
C ARG A 217 2.20 -0.37 -1.77
N VAL A 218 0.95 -0.11 -2.14
CA VAL A 218 -0.21 -0.34 -1.27
C VAL A 218 -0.33 -1.82 -0.92
N MET A 219 -0.25 -2.70 -1.91
CA MET A 219 -0.23 -4.15 -1.68
C MET A 219 0.86 -4.55 -0.69
N GLN A 220 2.08 -4.02 -0.82
CA GLN A 220 3.19 -4.32 0.10
C GLN A 220 2.87 -3.94 1.54
N TYR A 221 2.35 -2.73 1.81
CA TYR A 221 1.99 -2.33 3.19
C TYR A 221 0.88 -3.21 3.77
N LEU A 222 -0.09 -3.60 2.94
CA LEU A 222 -1.22 -4.41 3.39
C LEU A 222 -0.86 -5.87 3.69
N ILE A 223 0.28 -6.37 3.19
CA ILE A 223 0.68 -7.77 3.39
C ILE A 223 1.94 -7.96 4.24
N ASP A 224 2.84 -6.97 4.31
CA ASP A 224 4.14 -7.07 5.00
C ASP A 224 4.00 -6.93 6.53
N ARG A 225 3.61 -8.02 7.20
CA ARG A 225 3.43 -8.07 8.66
C ARG A 225 4.74 -7.92 9.42
N LYS A 226 5.88 -8.17 8.79
CA LYS A 226 7.20 -8.23 9.45
C LYS A 226 8.15 -7.10 9.06
N ALA A 227 7.67 -6.12 8.28
CA ALA A 227 8.44 -4.98 7.82
C ALA A 227 9.70 -5.39 7.04
N ASN A 228 9.59 -6.40 6.18
CA ASN A 228 10.67 -6.89 5.33
C ASN A 228 10.89 -6.03 4.07
N ARG A 229 9.97 -5.14 3.71
CA ARG A 229 9.99 -4.36 2.46
C ARG A 229 11.33 -3.71 2.14
N LEU A 230 11.97 -3.09 3.13
CA LEU A 230 13.26 -2.40 2.96
C LEU A 230 14.39 -3.36 2.55
N ASN A 231 14.30 -4.65 2.92
CA ASN A 231 15.29 -5.66 2.54
C ASN A 231 15.20 -6.06 1.05
N PHE A 232 14.09 -5.75 0.38
CA PHE A 232 13.80 -6.09 -1.01
C PHE A 232 13.77 -4.86 -1.93
N ALA A 233 14.43 -3.77 -1.55
CA ALA A 233 14.47 -2.52 -2.33
C ALA A 233 15.06 -2.70 -3.75
N THR A 234 15.96 -3.66 -3.96
CA THR A 234 16.53 -3.96 -5.28
C THR A 234 16.83 -5.45 -5.42
N PRO A 235 16.71 -6.05 -6.63
CA PRO A 235 17.08 -7.42 -6.88
C PRO A 235 18.51 -7.76 -6.45
N LYS A 236 18.65 -8.87 -5.72
CA LYS A 236 19.93 -9.38 -5.22
C LYS A 236 19.89 -10.91 -5.12
N ILE A 237 21.08 -11.52 -5.09
CA ILE A 237 21.25 -12.96 -4.89
C ILE A 237 21.21 -13.30 -3.40
N PHE A 238 20.42 -14.32 -3.04
CA PHE A 238 20.36 -14.89 -1.70
C PHE A 238 21.22 -16.15 -1.64
N PHE A 239 22.45 -16.01 -1.13
CA PHE A 239 23.38 -17.13 -0.97
C PHE A 239 22.99 -18.02 0.21
N ASP A 240 23.23 -19.33 0.07
CA ASP A 240 23.02 -20.31 1.12
C ASP A 240 23.85 -19.94 2.37
N LYS A 241 23.26 -20.14 3.56
CA LYS A 241 23.86 -19.88 4.88
C LYS A 241 24.21 -18.42 5.22
N ILE A 242 23.91 -17.45 4.35
CA ILE A 242 24.01 -16.04 4.71
C ILE A 242 22.74 -15.60 5.42
N ASP A 243 22.88 -14.89 6.54
CA ASP A 243 21.77 -14.21 7.19
C ASP A 243 21.55 -12.85 6.52
N PHE A 244 20.35 -12.64 6.00
CA PHE A 244 19.93 -11.41 5.34
C PHE A 244 19.09 -10.51 6.27
N GLY A 245 18.96 -10.85 7.55
CA GLY A 245 18.11 -10.12 8.50
C GLY A 245 16.62 -10.23 8.18
N LEU A 246 16.24 -11.23 7.38
CA LEU A 246 14.88 -11.45 6.90
C LEU A 246 14.05 -12.17 7.97
N LYS A 247 12.86 -11.63 8.25
CA LYS A 247 11.92 -12.22 9.21
C LYS A 247 10.90 -13.07 8.47
N LEU A 248 11.08 -14.39 8.50
CA LEU A 248 10.12 -15.34 7.93
C LEU A 248 8.77 -15.24 8.64
N GLY A 249 7.69 -15.12 7.85
CA GLY A 249 6.33 -15.03 8.36
C GLY A 249 5.84 -16.37 8.92
N ASN A 250 5.24 -16.34 10.11
CA ASN A 250 4.30 -17.38 10.50
C ASN A 250 2.99 -17.07 9.75
N TYR A 251 2.54 -18.01 8.91
CA TYR A 251 1.37 -17.81 8.06
C TYR A 251 0.17 -18.62 8.53
N TYR A 252 -1.03 -18.07 8.35
CA TYR A 252 -2.28 -18.74 8.67
C TYR A 252 -2.72 -19.67 7.52
N LYS A 253 -3.49 -20.72 7.79
CA LYS A 253 -3.97 -21.63 6.73
C LYS A 253 -4.86 -20.88 5.74
N GLU A 254 -5.61 -19.92 6.26
CA GLU A 254 -6.48 -18.98 5.60
C GLU A 254 -5.70 -18.13 4.59
N ASP A 255 -4.50 -17.63 4.94
CA ASP A 255 -3.63 -16.89 4.01
C ASP A 255 -3.23 -17.74 2.80
N LYS A 256 -2.89 -19.02 3.05
CA LYS A 256 -2.57 -19.96 1.96
C LYS A 256 -3.81 -20.22 1.08
N ILE A 257 -4.99 -20.35 1.68
CA ILE A 257 -6.25 -20.56 0.94
C ILE A 257 -6.56 -19.33 0.10
N PHE A 258 -6.41 -18.12 0.65
CA PHE A 258 -6.60 -16.86 -0.04
C PHE A 258 -5.77 -16.80 -1.33
N PHE A 259 -4.46 -17.04 -1.24
CA PHE A 259 -3.60 -17.07 -2.42
C PHE A 259 -3.90 -18.22 -3.37
N LYS A 260 -4.41 -19.34 -2.87
CA LYS A 260 -4.83 -20.46 -3.73
C LYS A 260 -6.04 -20.12 -4.57
N VAL A 261 -7.02 -19.43 -3.99
CA VAL A 261 -8.23 -18.97 -4.69
C VAL A 261 -7.87 -17.92 -5.74
N HIS A 262 -7.01 -16.97 -5.40
CA HIS A 262 -6.69 -15.82 -6.25
C HIS A 262 -5.43 -15.99 -7.13
N ARG A 263 -4.90 -17.22 -7.25
CA ARG A 263 -3.60 -17.48 -7.88
C ARG A 263 -3.51 -16.99 -9.33
N GLU A 264 -4.60 -17.10 -10.10
CA GLU A 264 -4.63 -16.79 -11.53
C GLU A 264 -4.58 -15.28 -11.74
N ILE A 265 -5.45 -14.54 -11.05
CA ILE A 265 -5.46 -13.07 -11.06
C ILE A 265 -4.12 -12.53 -10.58
N LEU A 266 -3.58 -13.05 -9.47
CA LEU A 266 -2.28 -12.63 -8.95
C LEU A 266 -1.16 -12.83 -9.98
N HIS A 267 -1.10 -14.02 -10.59
CA HIS A 267 -0.10 -14.35 -11.59
C HIS A 267 -0.19 -13.41 -12.79
N ASP A 268 -1.39 -13.24 -13.36
CA ASP A 268 -1.58 -12.47 -14.58
C ASP A 268 -1.33 -10.97 -14.36
N CYS A 269 -1.75 -10.42 -13.22
CA CYS A 269 -1.56 -9.02 -12.91
C CYS A 269 -0.09 -8.67 -12.62
N LEU A 270 0.64 -9.52 -11.87
CA LEU A 270 2.07 -9.33 -11.64
C LEU A 270 2.87 -9.46 -12.93
N LEU A 271 2.52 -10.44 -13.78
CA LEU A 271 3.17 -10.62 -15.08
C LEU A 271 2.98 -9.38 -15.97
N LYS A 272 1.75 -8.87 -16.09
CA LYS A 272 1.44 -7.63 -16.81
C LYS A 272 2.22 -6.43 -16.25
N SER A 273 2.25 -6.27 -14.93
CA SER A 273 2.99 -5.18 -14.26
C SER A 273 4.46 -5.16 -14.68
N ILE A 274 5.13 -6.31 -14.67
CA ILE A 274 6.53 -6.42 -15.08
C ILE A 274 6.70 -6.13 -16.57
N LEU A 275 5.87 -6.73 -17.43
CA LEU A 275 6.00 -6.58 -18.88
C LEU A 275 5.74 -5.15 -19.36
N TYR A 276 4.71 -4.48 -18.84
CA TYR A 276 4.40 -3.10 -19.20
C TYR A 276 5.47 -2.10 -18.73
N HIS A 277 6.05 -2.35 -17.55
CA HIS A 277 6.92 -1.36 -16.89
C HIS A 277 8.39 -1.78 -16.77
N ARG A 278 8.84 -2.79 -17.50
CA ARG A 278 10.22 -3.31 -17.46
C ARG A 278 11.32 -2.27 -17.71
N ALA A 279 11.02 -1.23 -18.49
CA ALA A 279 11.96 -0.15 -18.77
C ALA A 279 12.09 0.83 -17.59
N SER A 280 11.09 0.85 -16.69
CA SER A 280 11.10 1.64 -15.47
C SER A 280 11.71 0.83 -14.33
N ARG A 281 12.96 1.15 -13.99
CA ARG A 281 13.68 0.51 -12.88
C ARG A 281 12.87 0.54 -11.58
N ILE A 282 12.26 1.67 -11.24
CA ILE A 282 11.50 1.82 -9.98
C ILE A 282 10.26 0.92 -9.95
N ASN A 283 9.55 0.76 -11.07
CA ASN A 283 8.41 -0.14 -11.15
C ASN A 283 8.85 -1.60 -11.05
N LEU A 284 9.95 -1.97 -11.73
CA LEU A 284 10.48 -3.33 -11.68
C LEU A 284 10.96 -3.70 -10.28
N GLU A 285 11.71 -2.82 -9.61
CA GLU A 285 12.17 -3.00 -8.23
C GLU A 285 10.97 -3.11 -7.26
N THR A 286 9.93 -2.30 -7.48
CA THR A 286 8.72 -2.36 -6.66
C THR A 286 7.94 -3.67 -6.88
N CYS A 287 7.79 -4.13 -8.12
CA CYS A 287 7.13 -5.41 -8.39
C CYS A 287 7.92 -6.61 -7.85
N TYR A 288 9.26 -6.58 -8.00
CA TYR A 288 10.17 -7.53 -7.36
C TYR A 288 9.94 -7.59 -5.84
N CYS A 289 9.85 -6.43 -5.18
CA CYS A 289 9.58 -6.35 -3.75
C CYS A 289 8.23 -7.01 -3.41
N THR A 290 7.16 -6.72 -4.16
CA THR A 290 5.85 -7.35 -3.96
C THR A 290 5.94 -8.89 -4.00
N ILE A 291 6.63 -9.44 -5.02
CA ILE A 291 6.82 -10.89 -5.15
C ILE A 291 7.61 -11.47 -3.98
N CYS A 292 8.68 -10.80 -3.55
CA CYS A 292 9.49 -11.25 -2.42
C CYS A 292 8.73 -11.21 -1.09
N ILE A 293 7.88 -10.21 -0.89
CA ILE A 293 7.03 -10.12 0.29
C ILE A 293 6.02 -11.27 0.31
N ILE A 294 5.36 -11.58 -0.81
CA ILE A 294 4.45 -12.73 -0.90
C ILE A 294 5.19 -14.04 -0.54
N ALA A 295 6.42 -14.20 -1.03
CA ALA A 295 7.23 -15.39 -0.76
C ALA A 295 7.57 -15.56 0.73
N ILE A 296 7.92 -14.47 1.41
CA ILE A 296 8.38 -14.52 2.80
C ILE A 296 7.25 -14.53 3.83
N GLU A 297 6.11 -13.92 3.50
CA GLU A 297 4.95 -13.86 4.38
C GLU A 297 4.19 -15.19 4.41
N VAL A 298 4.13 -15.91 3.27
CA VAL A 298 3.50 -17.23 3.18
C VAL A 298 4.51 -18.27 2.66
N PRO A 299 5.54 -18.62 3.47
CA PRO A 299 6.66 -19.47 3.06
C PRO A 299 6.24 -20.95 3.00
N CYS A 300 5.40 -21.30 2.02
CA CYS A 300 4.93 -22.67 1.79
C CYS A 300 5.16 -23.14 0.35
N GLY A 301 5.21 -24.46 0.15
CA GLY A 301 5.52 -25.02 -1.17
C GLY A 301 4.50 -24.72 -2.27
N PHE A 302 3.26 -24.38 -1.90
CA PHE A 302 2.28 -23.87 -2.87
C PHE A 302 2.70 -22.52 -3.43
N ILE A 303 3.01 -21.55 -2.57
CA ILE A 303 3.46 -20.21 -2.98
C ILE A 303 4.77 -20.31 -3.75
N ALA A 304 5.71 -21.14 -3.30
CA ALA A 304 6.95 -21.39 -4.04
C ALA A 304 6.68 -21.86 -5.49
N ALA A 305 5.74 -22.80 -5.68
CA ALA A 305 5.38 -23.28 -7.01
C ALA A 305 4.68 -22.22 -7.86
N VAL A 306 3.77 -21.43 -7.27
CA VAL A 306 3.10 -20.31 -7.97
C VAL A 306 4.12 -19.26 -8.43
N LEU A 307 5.04 -18.87 -7.56
CA LEU A 307 6.07 -17.88 -7.89
C LEU A 307 7.09 -18.42 -8.89
N VAL A 308 7.52 -19.69 -8.79
CA VAL A 308 8.36 -20.29 -9.84
C VAL A 308 7.64 -20.30 -11.18
N CYS A 309 6.35 -20.64 -11.21
CA CYS A 309 5.55 -20.60 -12.46
C CYS A 309 5.53 -19.20 -13.07
N LEU A 310 5.25 -18.17 -12.27
CA LEU A 310 5.27 -16.77 -12.70
C LEU A 310 6.62 -16.38 -13.31
N ILE A 311 7.71 -16.72 -12.62
CA ILE A 311 9.06 -16.33 -13.03
C ILE A 311 9.55 -17.11 -14.25
N MET A 312 9.18 -18.39 -14.38
CA MET A 312 9.44 -19.18 -15.59
C MET A 312 8.69 -18.62 -16.79
N ASN A 313 7.40 -18.30 -16.62
CA ASN A 313 6.60 -17.70 -17.69
C ASN A 313 7.16 -16.34 -18.13
N LEU A 314 7.57 -15.51 -17.18
CA LEU A 314 8.24 -14.24 -17.46
C LEU A 314 9.53 -14.46 -18.27
N GLN A 315 10.37 -15.41 -17.88
CA GLN A 315 11.57 -15.75 -18.64
C GLN A 315 11.22 -16.19 -20.07
N ASP A 316 10.26 -17.09 -20.23
CA ASP A 316 9.87 -17.63 -21.53
C ASP A 316 9.32 -16.56 -22.47
N LEU A 317 8.58 -15.57 -21.95
CA LEU A 317 8.10 -14.45 -22.75
C LEU A 317 9.24 -13.56 -23.23
N ILE A 318 10.18 -13.22 -22.34
CA ILE A 318 11.35 -12.41 -22.71
C ILE A 318 12.25 -13.12 -23.72
N LEU A 319 12.42 -14.44 -23.58
CA LEU A 319 13.21 -15.24 -24.52
C LEU A 319 12.62 -15.27 -25.94
N LYS A 320 11.31 -15.06 -26.09
CA LYS A 320 10.60 -15.07 -27.37
C LYS A 320 10.55 -13.70 -28.05
N GLU A 321 11.03 -12.65 -27.41
CA GLU A 321 10.99 -11.31 -27.98
C GLU A 321 12.04 -11.08 -29.07
N ASN A 322 11.73 -10.13 -29.96
CA ASN A 322 12.58 -9.76 -31.09
C ASN A 322 13.86 -9.02 -30.66
N GLU A 323 13.86 -8.34 -29.49
CA GLU A 323 15.02 -7.60 -28.96
C GLU A 323 15.50 -8.15 -27.61
N PRO A 324 16.06 -9.36 -27.60
CA PRO A 324 16.37 -10.04 -26.36
C PRO A 324 17.53 -9.45 -25.55
N HIS A 325 18.37 -8.65 -26.19
CA HIS A 325 19.54 -8.00 -25.59
C HIS A 325 19.27 -6.55 -25.15
N SER A 326 18.01 -6.18 -25.03
CA SER A 326 17.64 -4.88 -24.49
C SER A 326 17.99 -4.80 -22.99
N ILE A 327 18.40 -3.62 -22.53
CA ILE A 327 18.69 -3.36 -21.10
C ILE A 327 17.51 -3.79 -20.19
N PRO A 328 16.23 -3.49 -20.51
CA PRO A 328 15.10 -3.97 -19.74
C PRO A 328 15.02 -5.50 -19.62
N ASN A 329 15.39 -6.23 -20.68
CA ASN A 329 15.36 -7.70 -20.66
C ASN A 329 16.47 -8.26 -19.76
N HIS A 330 17.65 -7.62 -19.73
CA HIS A 330 18.69 -7.94 -18.74
C HIS A 330 18.20 -7.75 -17.30
N HIS A 331 17.47 -6.65 -17.04
CA HIS A 331 16.91 -6.37 -15.72
C HIS A 331 15.89 -7.43 -15.29
N ILE A 332 15.09 -7.93 -16.22
CA ILE A 332 14.16 -9.03 -15.96
C ILE A 332 14.94 -10.30 -15.60
N HIS A 333 15.98 -10.68 -16.34
CA HIS A 333 16.77 -11.86 -16.02
C HIS A 333 17.49 -11.76 -14.66
N ALA A 334 17.96 -10.57 -14.28
CA ALA A 334 18.51 -10.30 -12.95
C ALA A 334 17.44 -10.46 -11.85
N THR A 335 16.22 -10.00 -12.12
CA THR A 335 15.05 -10.17 -11.22
C THR A 335 14.66 -11.63 -11.07
N VAL A 336 14.62 -12.38 -12.18
CA VAL A 336 14.32 -13.82 -12.22
C VAL A 336 15.25 -14.61 -11.30
N ILE A 337 16.57 -14.43 -11.44
CA ILE A 337 17.54 -15.18 -10.62
C ILE A 337 17.51 -14.76 -9.15
N SER A 338 17.22 -13.48 -8.87
CA SER A 338 17.05 -12.98 -7.51
C SER A 338 15.90 -13.69 -6.79
N ILE A 339 14.74 -13.78 -7.44
CA ILE A 339 13.55 -14.45 -6.88
C ILE A 339 13.80 -15.95 -6.72
N MET A 340 14.39 -16.61 -7.72
CA MET A 340 14.74 -18.04 -7.63
C MET A 340 15.69 -18.34 -6.47
N SER A 341 16.70 -17.48 -6.25
CA SER A 341 17.63 -17.62 -5.14
C SER A 341 16.95 -17.39 -3.78
N LEU A 342 16.04 -16.42 -3.68
CA LEU A 342 15.24 -16.17 -2.47
C LEU A 342 14.38 -17.39 -2.11
N LEU A 343 13.69 -17.99 -3.09
CA LEU A 343 12.87 -19.18 -2.86
C LEU A 343 13.72 -20.36 -2.38
N CYS A 344 14.93 -20.51 -2.90
CA CYS A 344 15.88 -21.51 -2.42
C CYS A 344 16.27 -21.26 -0.96
N TRP A 345 16.55 -20.00 -0.61
CA TRP A 345 16.93 -19.58 0.73
C TRP A 345 15.80 -19.79 1.74
N ILE A 346 14.60 -19.27 1.47
CA ILE A 346 13.40 -19.39 2.33
C ILE A 346 13.12 -20.86 2.67
N HIS A 347 13.21 -21.74 1.67
CA HIS A 347 12.86 -23.14 1.85
C HIS A 347 14.05 -24.03 2.23
N ASN A 348 15.28 -23.54 2.27
CA ASN A 348 16.48 -24.38 2.39
C ASN A 348 16.50 -25.51 1.34
N ALA A 349 16.19 -25.16 0.09
CA ALA A 349 16.05 -26.10 -1.02
C ALA A 349 17.41 -26.42 -1.66
N LYS A 350 18.28 -27.15 -0.94
CA LYS A 350 19.68 -27.39 -1.34
C LYS A 350 19.90 -27.87 -2.77
N VAL A 351 19.05 -28.76 -3.27
CA VAL A 351 19.18 -29.27 -4.65
C VAL A 351 18.81 -28.20 -5.66
N PHE A 352 17.74 -27.46 -5.39
CA PHE A 352 17.35 -26.35 -6.24
C PHE A 352 18.41 -25.24 -6.22
N TYR A 353 18.96 -24.94 -5.04
CA TYR A 353 20.03 -23.97 -4.88
C TYR A 353 21.28 -24.32 -5.70
N LYS A 354 21.67 -25.60 -5.76
CA LYS A 354 22.80 -26.04 -6.62
C LYS A 354 22.56 -25.70 -8.09
N TYR A 355 21.32 -25.87 -8.57
CA TYR A 355 20.95 -25.54 -9.94
C TYR A 355 20.94 -24.02 -10.17
N VAL A 356 20.32 -23.25 -9.28
CA VAL A 356 20.35 -21.77 -9.32
C VAL A 356 21.78 -21.25 -9.31
N ASN A 357 22.64 -21.80 -8.44
CA ASN A 357 24.05 -21.42 -8.33
C ASN A 357 24.83 -21.77 -9.61
N LYS A 358 24.54 -22.91 -10.27
CA LYS A 358 25.14 -23.24 -11.56
C LYS A 358 24.82 -22.14 -12.60
N ILE A 359 23.55 -21.78 -12.77
CA ILE A 359 23.13 -20.73 -13.71
C ILE A 359 23.78 -19.39 -13.36
N MET A 360 23.81 -19.04 -12.07
CA MET A 360 24.45 -17.82 -11.60
C MET A 360 25.94 -17.75 -11.99
N MET A 361 26.69 -18.84 -11.82
CA MET A 361 28.11 -18.90 -12.15
C MET A 361 28.34 -18.85 -13.67
N GLU A 362 27.53 -19.56 -14.46
CA GLU A 362 27.59 -19.48 -15.93
C GLU A 362 27.32 -18.04 -16.41
N ARG A 363 26.32 -17.36 -15.84
CA ARG A 363 26.07 -15.93 -16.12
C ARG A 363 27.23 -15.06 -15.68
N ALA A 364 27.81 -15.28 -14.50
CA ALA A 364 28.95 -14.48 -14.03
C ALA A 364 30.16 -14.58 -14.97
N GLN A 365 30.38 -15.76 -15.57
CA GLN A 365 31.47 -15.98 -16.52
C GLN A 365 31.18 -15.42 -17.92
N TRP A 366 29.96 -15.61 -18.42
CA TRP A 366 29.66 -15.40 -19.84
C TRP A 366 28.74 -14.22 -20.14
N ALA A 367 27.83 -13.89 -19.24
CA ALA A 367 26.80 -12.86 -19.42
C ALA A 367 26.46 -12.16 -18.09
N PRO A 368 27.42 -11.44 -17.48
CA PRO A 368 27.27 -10.93 -16.11
C PRO A 368 26.13 -9.92 -15.96
N HIS A 369 25.74 -9.25 -17.05
CA HIS A 369 24.60 -8.35 -17.12
C HIS A 369 23.23 -9.02 -16.85
N LEU A 370 23.15 -10.36 -16.94
CA LEU A 370 21.95 -11.14 -16.62
C LEU A 370 21.85 -11.47 -15.11
N ASN A 371 22.87 -11.14 -14.32
CA ASN A 371 22.85 -11.24 -12.86
C ASN A 371 22.64 -9.85 -12.24
N PRO A 372 22.09 -9.77 -11.01
CA PRO A 372 22.12 -8.55 -10.23
C PRO A 372 23.55 -8.05 -9.98
N PRO A 373 23.75 -6.74 -9.75
CA PRO A 373 22.72 -5.70 -9.61
C PRO A 373 22.19 -5.18 -10.95
N ILE A 374 20.97 -4.63 -10.93
CA ILE A 374 20.40 -3.91 -12.06
C ILE A 374 21.17 -2.59 -12.27
N GLN A 375 21.62 -2.34 -13.51
CA GLN A 375 22.37 -1.14 -13.89
C GLN A 375 21.69 -0.38 -15.03
N SER A 376 21.81 0.95 -15.04
CA SER A 376 21.31 1.80 -16.13
C SER A 376 22.06 1.59 -17.44
N GLN A 377 23.33 1.22 -17.34
CA GLN A 377 24.22 0.92 -18.46
C GLN A 377 25.10 -0.26 -18.07
N TYR A 378 25.37 -1.14 -19.03
CA TYR A 378 26.25 -2.28 -18.86
C TYR A 378 27.46 -2.11 -19.78
N ASN A 379 28.66 -2.23 -19.22
CA ASN A 379 29.89 -2.27 -20.00
C ASN A 379 30.23 -3.72 -20.33
N PHE A 380 30.31 -4.04 -21.61
CA PHE A 380 30.53 -5.41 -22.05
C PHE A 380 31.97 -5.61 -22.51
N ALA A 381 32.60 -6.68 -22.03
CA ALA A 381 33.84 -7.15 -22.60
C ALA A 381 33.57 -7.87 -23.93
N ILE A 382 34.56 -7.88 -24.82
CA ILE A 382 34.47 -8.47 -26.17
C ILE A 382 34.07 -9.97 -26.14
N HIS A 383 34.38 -10.66 -25.04
CA HIS A 383 34.09 -12.09 -24.87
C HIS A 383 32.74 -12.38 -24.19
N HIS A 384 31.99 -11.36 -23.79
CA HIS A 384 30.65 -11.57 -23.22
C HIS A 384 29.69 -12.01 -24.31
N ILE A 385 28.91 -13.03 -23.99
CA ILE A 385 28.00 -13.66 -24.92
C ILE A 385 26.68 -12.91 -24.90
N PHE A 386 26.34 -12.36 -26.06
CA PHE A 386 25.03 -11.80 -26.38
C PHE A 386 24.21 -12.76 -27.24
N SER A 387 24.57 -14.04 -27.30
CA SER A 387 23.76 -15.03 -28.03
C SER A 387 23.11 -15.98 -27.04
N TYR A 388 21.94 -16.50 -27.41
CA TYR A 388 21.20 -17.40 -26.54
C TYR A 388 21.93 -18.73 -26.34
N LYS A 389 22.58 -18.84 -25.17
CA LYS A 389 23.08 -20.11 -24.64
C LYS A 389 22.06 -20.66 -23.65
N PRO A 390 21.45 -21.84 -23.90
CA PRO A 390 20.44 -22.42 -23.02
C PRO A 390 20.91 -22.57 -21.57
N GLU A 391 22.20 -22.72 -21.33
CA GLU A 391 22.80 -22.89 -20.01
C GLU A 391 22.69 -21.64 -19.12
N LEU A 392 22.45 -20.47 -19.72
CA LEU A 392 22.27 -19.20 -19.01
C LEU A 392 20.85 -19.01 -18.46
N PHE A 393 19.92 -19.91 -18.80
CA PHE A 393 18.50 -19.76 -18.49
C PHE A 393 17.95 -20.95 -17.72
N PHE A 394 16.90 -20.71 -16.94
CA PHE A 394 16.22 -21.76 -16.21
C PHE A 394 15.45 -22.68 -17.15
N ILE A 395 15.48 -23.97 -16.86
CA ILE A 395 14.71 -25.00 -17.56
C ILE A 395 13.58 -25.45 -16.63
N ASP A 396 12.35 -25.47 -17.15
CA ASP A 396 11.12 -25.73 -16.37
C ASP A 396 11.17 -27.04 -15.56
N TRP A 397 11.65 -28.14 -16.15
CA TRP A 397 11.68 -29.42 -15.44
C TRP A 397 12.69 -29.43 -14.27
N GLU A 398 13.82 -28.72 -14.39
CA GLU A 398 14.84 -28.61 -13.34
C GLU A 398 14.34 -27.79 -12.15
N THR A 399 13.62 -26.69 -12.42
CA THR A 399 13.03 -25.86 -11.35
C THR A 399 11.94 -26.62 -10.60
N ARG A 400 11.06 -27.33 -11.33
CA ARG A 400 10.04 -28.21 -10.74
C ARG A 400 10.66 -29.35 -9.93
N TYR A 401 11.69 -30.00 -10.47
CA TYR A 401 12.41 -31.09 -9.77
C TYR A 401 13.06 -30.58 -8.48
N GLY A 402 13.71 -29.42 -8.53
CA GLY A 402 14.34 -28.77 -7.37
C GLY A 402 13.35 -28.54 -6.22
N LEU A 403 12.19 -27.94 -6.53
CA LEU A 403 11.12 -27.72 -5.54
C LEU A 403 10.52 -29.04 -5.05
N TRP A 404 10.19 -29.95 -5.97
CA TRP A 404 9.59 -31.24 -5.64
C TRP A 404 10.46 -32.04 -4.66
N LYS A 405 11.77 -32.09 -4.89
CA LYS A 405 12.70 -32.81 -4.02
C LYS A 405 12.72 -32.23 -2.62
N ARG A 406 12.60 -30.91 -2.48
CA ARG A 406 12.53 -30.27 -1.16
C ARG A 406 11.26 -30.66 -0.41
N PHE A 407 10.09 -30.50 -1.02
CA PHE A 407 8.82 -30.70 -0.32
C PHE A 407 8.45 -32.18 -0.13
N ARG A 408 8.86 -33.08 -1.03
CA ARG A 408 8.60 -34.53 -0.87
C ARG A 408 9.46 -35.16 0.22
N LEU A 409 10.75 -34.81 0.30
CA LEU A 409 11.65 -35.34 1.34
C LEU A 409 11.27 -34.85 2.74
N GLN A 410 10.71 -33.64 2.86
CA GLN A 410 10.22 -33.12 4.13
C GLN A 410 9.00 -33.90 4.63
N ASN A 411 8.07 -34.25 3.74
CA ASN A 411 6.90 -35.06 4.10
C ASN A 411 7.30 -36.48 4.54
N GLN A 412 8.31 -37.09 3.91
CA GLN A 412 8.81 -38.40 4.32
C GLN A 412 9.46 -38.36 5.71
N ARG A 413 10.27 -37.34 6.02
CA ARG A 413 10.85 -37.17 7.36
C ARG A 413 9.79 -36.95 8.43
N ASN A 414 8.78 -36.14 8.16
CA ASN A 414 7.68 -35.87 9.09
C ASN A 414 6.79 -37.10 9.30
N ASN A 415 6.60 -37.95 8.29
CA ASN A 415 5.84 -39.18 8.42
C ASN A 415 6.61 -40.26 9.17
N ASN A 416 7.93 -40.37 8.99
CA ASN A 416 8.74 -41.31 9.75
C ASN A 416 8.78 -40.94 11.25
N LEU A 417 8.90 -39.65 11.58
CA LEU A 417 8.84 -39.18 12.98
C LEU A 417 7.48 -39.39 13.67
N LYS A 418 6.39 -39.54 12.91
CA LYS A 418 5.05 -39.85 13.43
C LYS A 418 4.78 -41.35 13.59
N ASN A 419 5.57 -42.20 12.95
CA ASN A 419 5.46 -43.65 13.04
C ASN A 419 6.38 -44.25 14.12
N ASP A 420 7.29 -43.43 14.67
CA ASP A 420 8.21 -43.77 15.77
C ASP A 420 7.72 -43.24 17.15
N GLN A 421 6.46 -42.78 17.23
CA GLN A 421 5.71 -42.46 18.46
C GLN A 421 4.51 -43.40 18.55
#